data_AF-A0A2T2NT05-F1
#
_entry.id   AF-A0A2T2NT05-F1
#
_cell.length_a   1.000
_cell.length_b   1.000
_cell.length_c   1.000
_cell.angle_alpha   90.00
_cell.angle_beta   90.00
_cell.angle_gamma   90.00
#
_symmetry.space_group_name_H-M   'P 1'
#
loop_
_entity.id
_entity.type
_entity.pdbx_description
1 polymer ?
#
loop_
_entity_poly.entity_id
_entity_poly.type
_entity_poly.pdbx_seq_one_letter_code
_entity_poly.pdbx_strand_id
1 'polypeptide(L)'
;MASSAAATVSQPTLTTLGARIALAAAEQHAIRIGVPMNIAIVDSYTHILSFLRMDGARITSVNAAFDKAFTAAGHRVPTSELKEDVWSGGGAFGIGARICAIGGGIPIIDEDGYILGAIGCATGTSEQDEEVAIKGRDAVLEYVKMDREREVVRDYIEREIRVKRARLEDTPPSDMAEMVQAEIAV
;
A
#
# COMPACT_ATOMS: atom_id res chain seq x y z
N MET A 1 16.52 -6.13 8.38
CA MET A 1 17.16 -7.44 8.12
C MET A 1 16.55 -8.46 9.07
N ALA A 2 15.72 -9.38 8.57
CA ALA A 2 15.08 -10.39 9.41
C ALA A 2 16.12 -11.44 9.88
N SER A 3 16.12 -11.70 11.18
CA SER A 3 16.94 -12.72 11.85
C SER A 3 16.57 -14.13 11.36
N SER A 4 17.57 -14.90 10.91
CA SER A 4 17.41 -16.13 10.13
C SER A 4 17.24 -17.41 10.98
N ALA A 5 16.20 -17.50 11.81
CA ALA A 5 15.94 -18.71 12.61
C ALA A 5 14.59 -19.40 12.34
N ALA A 6 13.74 -18.86 11.48
CA ALA A 6 12.43 -19.44 11.17
C ALA A 6 12.38 -20.02 9.74
N ALA A 7 11.76 -21.19 9.58
CA ALA A 7 11.55 -21.82 8.26
C ALA A 7 10.48 -21.09 7.42
N THR A 8 9.74 -20.14 8.02
CA THR A 8 8.69 -19.34 7.38
C THR A 8 8.73 -17.91 7.91
N VAL A 9 8.31 -16.96 7.08
CA VAL A 9 8.10 -15.56 7.49
C VAL A 9 6.68 -15.14 7.10
N SER A 10 6.07 -14.28 7.92
CA SER A 10 4.85 -13.57 7.52
C SER A 10 5.26 -12.30 6.78
N GLN A 11 4.56 -12.00 5.68
CA GLN A 11 4.78 -10.79 4.90
C GLN A 11 3.44 -10.05 4.76
N PRO A 12 3.34 -8.77 5.17
CA PRO A 12 2.15 -7.99 4.90
C PRO A 12 2.01 -7.79 3.38
N THR A 13 0.77 -7.84 2.90
CA THR A 13 0.44 -7.67 1.48
C THR A 13 -0.76 -6.77 1.34
N LEU A 14 -0.83 -6.05 0.22
CA LEU A 14 -1.92 -5.15 -0.09
C LEU A 14 -3.24 -5.94 -0.18
N THR A 15 -4.29 -5.40 0.43
CA THR A 15 -5.65 -5.94 0.27
C THR A 15 -6.39 -5.26 -0.87
N THR A 16 -7.57 -5.78 -1.24
CA THR A 16 -8.44 -5.09 -2.21
C THR A 16 -8.85 -3.69 -1.74
N LEU A 17 -8.94 -3.44 -0.43
CA LEU A 17 -9.18 -2.11 0.11
C LEU A 17 -8.02 -1.16 -0.23
N GLY A 18 -6.79 -1.56 0.08
CA GLY A 18 -5.59 -0.80 -0.29
C GLY A 18 -5.50 -0.57 -1.80
N ALA A 19 -5.84 -1.59 -2.61
CA ALA A 19 -5.85 -1.47 -4.06
C ALA A 19 -6.86 -0.42 -4.56
N ARG A 20 -8.05 -0.36 -3.96
CA ARG A 20 -9.08 0.64 -4.30
C ARG A 20 -8.65 2.06 -3.90
N ILE A 21 -7.98 2.21 -2.76
CA ILE A 21 -7.42 3.49 -2.31
C ILE A 21 -6.38 3.99 -3.31
N ALA A 22 -5.43 3.13 -3.68
CA ALA A 22 -4.40 3.47 -4.67
C ALA A 22 -5.02 3.87 -6.01
N LEU A 23 -5.97 3.06 -6.49
CA LEU A 23 -6.65 3.28 -7.77
C LEU A 23 -7.38 4.63 -7.80
N ALA A 24 -8.16 4.93 -6.76
CA ALA A 24 -8.95 6.15 -6.69
C ALA A 24 -8.07 7.40 -6.63
N ALA A 25 -6.99 7.38 -5.84
CA ALA A 25 -6.08 8.52 -5.76
C ALA A 25 -5.31 8.77 -7.06
N ALA A 26 -4.87 7.70 -7.73
CA ALA A 26 -4.22 7.76 -9.03
C ALA A 26 -5.19 8.26 -10.12
N GLU A 27 -6.39 7.70 -10.22
CA GLU A 27 -7.43 8.15 -11.15
C GLU A 27 -7.77 9.62 -10.95
N GLN A 28 -7.97 10.05 -9.71
CA GLN A 28 -8.27 11.44 -9.41
C GLN A 28 -7.14 12.38 -9.86
N HIS A 29 -5.88 11.94 -9.72
CA HIS A 29 -4.76 12.74 -10.20
C HIS A 29 -4.65 12.77 -11.73
N ALA A 30 -4.85 11.63 -12.38
CA ALA A 30 -4.91 11.52 -13.84
C ALA A 30 -5.97 12.46 -14.44
N ILE A 31 -7.14 12.56 -13.80
CA ILE A 31 -8.18 13.53 -14.14
C ILE A 31 -7.67 14.97 -13.97
N ARG A 32 -7.00 15.30 -12.85
CA ARG A 32 -6.48 16.65 -12.60
C ARG A 32 -5.46 17.11 -13.65
N ILE A 33 -4.60 16.21 -14.13
CA ILE A 33 -3.57 16.54 -15.13
C ILE A 33 -4.09 16.41 -16.57
N GLY A 34 -5.33 15.97 -16.77
CA GLY A 34 -5.94 15.81 -18.10
C GLY A 34 -5.34 14.68 -18.93
N VAL A 35 -4.75 13.67 -18.29
CA VAL A 35 -4.13 12.51 -18.96
C VAL A 35 -4.85 11.24 -18.51
N PRO A 36 -5.76 10.66 -19.32
CA PRO A 36 -6.42 9.40 -18.96
C PRO A 36 -5.41 8.25 -18.95
N MET A 37 -5.45 7.39 -17.93
CA MET A 37 -4.43 6.36 -17.68
C MET A 37 -5.00 4.93 -17.71
N ASN A 38 -4.11 3.99 -18.04
CA ASN A 38 -4.23 2.60 -17.57
C ASN A 38 -3.53 2.51 -16.21
N ILE A 39 -4.20 1.95 -15.20
CA ILE A 39 -3.71 1.87 -13.83
C ILE A 39 -3.86 0.43 -13.35
N ALA A 40 -2.75 -0.23 -13.02
CA ALA A 40 -2.72 -1.60 -12.50
C ALA A 40 -2.15 -1.61 -11.09
N ILE A 41 -2.79 -2.34 -10.17
CA ILE A 41 -2.34 -2.52 -8.79
C ILE A 41 -2.10 -3.99 -8.51
N VAL A 42 -0.90 -4.35 -8.08
CA VAL A 42 -0.53 -5.71 -7.69
C VAL A 42 -0.25 -5.83 -6.20
N ASP A 43 -0.38 -7.05 -5.68
CA ASP A 43 0.00 -7.41 -4.33
C ASP A 43 1.53 -7.61 -4.19
N SER A 44 2.00 -7.96 -2.98
CA SER A 44 3.43 -8.17 -2.72
C SER A 44 4.04 -9.36 -3.47
N TYR A 45 3.18 -10.22 -4.03
CA TYR A 45 3.52 -11.41 -4.79
C TYR A 45 3.35 -11.19 -6.29
N THR A 46 3.18 -9.93 -6.72
CA THR A 46 3.05 -9.50 -8.12
C THR A 46 1.77 -9.95 -8.83
N HIS A 47 0.75 -10.36 -8.07
CA HIS A 47 -0.55 -10.73 -8.59
C HIS A 47 -1.49 -9.53 -8.63
N ILE A 48 -2.30 -9.44 -9.68
CA ILE A 48 -3.22 -8.32 -9.88
C ILE A 48 -4.32 -8.31 -8.82
N LEU A 49 -4.54 -7.14 -8.22
CA LEU A 49 -5.64 -6.88 -7.30
C LEU A 49 -6.72 -6.00 -7.93
N SER A 50 -6.31 -5.02 -8.73
CA SER A 50 -7.24 -4.09 -9.39
C SER A 50 -6.63 -3.52 -10.66
N PHE A 51 -7.49 -3.20 -11.62
CA PHE A 51 -7.11 -2.55 -12.87
C PHE A 51 -8.22 -1.59 -13.32
N LEU A 52 -7.82 -0.42 -13.82
CA LEU A 52 -8.69 0.56 -14.45
C LEU A 52 -8.07 1.02 -15.77
N ARG A 53 -8.87 1.01 -16.83
CA ARG A 53 -8.59 1.74 -18.07
C ARG A 53 -9.55 2.91 -18.14
N MET A 54 -9.03 4.12 -17.96
CA MET A 54 -9.84 5.33 -18.11
C MET A 54 -10.26 5.51 -19.58
N ASP A 55 -11.39 6.16 -19.79
CA ASP A 55 -11.82 6.55 -21.13
C ASP A 55 -10.79 7.49 -21.77
N GLY A 56 -10.41 7.20 -23.01
CA GLY A 56 -9.35 7.92 -23.73
C GLY A 56 -7.92 7.47 -23.41
N ALA A 57 -7.70 6.56 -22.46
CA ALA A 57 -6.38 5.96 -22.22
C ALA A 57 -5.90 5.15 -23.44
N ARG A 58 -4.58 5.10 -23.65
CA ARG A 58 -3.99 4.39 -24.81
C ARG A 58 -4.23 2.89 -24.69
N ILE A 59 -4.95 2.30 -25.65
CA ILE A 59 -5.26 0.86 -25.66
C ILE A 59 -3.98 0.00 -25.71
N THR A 60 -2.95 0.48 -26.39
CA THR A 60 -1.67 -0.23 -26.55
C THR A 60 -0.81 -0.23 -25.28
N SER A 61 -1.13 0.58 -24.26
CA SER A 61 -0.35 0.65 -23.02
C SER A 61 -0.96 -0.13 -21.84
N VAL A 62 -2.03 -0.91 -22.07
CA VAL A 62 -2.66 -1.76 -21.04
C VAL A 62 -1.63 -2.72 -20.42
N ASN A 63 -0.92 -3.48 -21.25
CA ASN A 63 0.11 -4.41 -20.78
C ASN A 63 1.28 -3.69 -20.10
N ALA A 64 1.64 -2.50 -20.58
CA ALA A 64 2.70 -1.71 -19.95
C ALA A 64 2.35 -1.34 -18.50
N ALA A 65 1.09 -1.01 -18.18
CA ALA A 65 0.68 -0.76 -16.80
C ALA A 65 0.85 -2.02 -15.92
N PHE A 66 0.44 -3.19 -16.42
CA PHE A 66 0.63 -4.46 -15.72
C PHE A 66 2.11 -4.80 -15.48
N ASP A 67 2.94 -4.64 -16.52
CA ASP A 67 4.35 -5.00 -16.47
C ASP A 67 5.15 -4.03 -15.61
N LYS A 68 4.79 -2.74 -15.59
CA LYS A 68 5.35 -1.75 -14.67
C LYS A 68 5.04 -2.10 -13.21
N ALA A 69 3.78 -2.44 -12.89
CA ALA A 69 3.39 -2.84 -11.54
C ALA A 69 4.11 -4.13 -11.11
N PHE A 70 4.12 -5.15 -11.97
CA PHE A 70 4.86 -6.40 -11.77
C PHE A 70 6.35 -6.15 -11.48
N THR A 71 6.98 -5.34 -12.33
CA THR A 71 8.41 -5.04 -12.25
C THR A 71 8.73 -4.30 -10.95
N ALA A 72 7.95 -3.27 -10.62
CA ALA A 72 8.15 -2.48 -9.40
C ALA A 72 7.98 -3.32 -8.13
N ALA A 73 6.95 -4.17 -8.04
CA ALA A 73 6.76 -5.06 -6.89
C ALA A 73 7.88 -6.10 -6.78
N GLY A 74 8.28 -6.71 -7.90
CA GLY A 74 9.31 -7.77 -7.92
C GLY A 74 10.71 -7.25 -7.62
N HIS A 75 11.09 -6.11 -8.19
CA HIS A 75 12.43 -5.50 -8.00
C HIS A 75 12.50 -4.57 -6.79
N ARG A 76 11.34 -4.18 -6.23
CA ARG A 76 11.22 -3.28 -5.08
C ARG A 76 11.86 -1.91 -5.31
N VAL A 77 11.90 -1.48 -6.56
CA VAL A 77 12.38 -0.16 -7.00
C VAL A 77 11.43 0.42 -8.04
N PRO A 78 11.35 1.75 -8.18
CA PRO A 78 10.72 2.39 -9.32
C PRO A 78 11.24 1.85 -10.66
N THR A 79 10.35 1.69 -11.64
CA THR A 79 10.75 1.13 -12.95
C THR A 79 11.71 2.02 -13.74
N SER A 80 11.76 3.32 -13.44
CA SER A 80 12.74 4.25 -14.00
C SER A 80 14.17 3.97 -13.57
N GLU A 81 14.38 3.35 -12.41
CA GLU A 81 15.72 3.07 -11.88
C GLU A 81 16.39 1.87 -12.56
N LEU A 82 15.62 1.01 -13.24
CA LEU A 82 16.12 -0.21 -13.89
C LEU A 82 16.72 0.02 -15.28
N LYS A 83 16.63 1.25 -15.80
CA LYS A 83 16.93 1.58 -17.19
C LYS A 83 18.38 1.25 -17.59
N GLU A 84 19.34 1.64 -16.77
CA GLU A 84 20.77 1.44 -17.06
C GLU A 84 21.17 -0.04 -16.94
N ASP A 85 20.54 -0.80 -16.05
CA ASP A 85 20.87 -2.21 -15.82
C ASP A 85 20.32 -3.14 -16.90
N VAL A 86 19.14 -2.83 -17.45
CA VAL A 86 18.41 -3.71 -18.38
C VAL A 86 18.73 -3.40 -19.85
N TRP A 87 19.26 -2.22 -20.15
CA TRP A 87 19.65 -1.86 -21.51
C TRP A 87 21.00 -2.41 -21.95
N SER A 88 21.27 -2.31 -23.25
CA SER A 88 22.48 -2.83 -23.88
C SER A 88 23.73 -2.32 -23.17
N GLY A 89 24.53 -3.25 -22.61
CA GLY A 89 25.73 -2.94 -21.83
C GLY A 89 25.52 -2.95 -20.32
N GLY A 90 24.27 -3.00 -19.85
CA GLY A 90 23.91 -3.18 -18.44
C GLY A 90 24.08 -4.63 -17.97
N GLY A 91 24.31 -4.81 -16.66
CA GLY A 91 24.57 -6.11 -16.05
C GLY A 91 23.40 -7.10 -16.11
N ALA A 92 22.19 -6.59 -16.34
CA ALA A 92 20.97 -7.36 -16.51
C ALA A 92 20.42 -7.26 -17.95
N PHE A 93 21.26 -6.92 -18.93
CA PHE A 93 20.84 -6.89 -20.31
C PHE A 93 20.24 -8.25 -20.75
N GLY A 94 19.02 -8.20 -21.28
CA GLY A 94 18.30 -9.41 -21.73
C GLY A 94 17.50 -10.13 -20.65
N ILE A 95 17.35 -9.58 -19.44
CA ILE A 95 16.39 -10.13 -18.48
C ILE A 95 14.95 -9.99 -18.99
N GLY A 96 14.25 -11.13 -19.09
CA GLY A 96 12.79 -11.35 -19.10
C GLY A 96 11.89 -10.45 -19.95
N ALA A 97 11.04 -11.07 -20.79
CA ALA A 97 10.03 -10.40 -21.63
C ALA A 97 8.97 -9.56 -20.89
N ARG A 98 8.87 -9.65 -19.57
CA ARG A 98 7.88 -8.95 -18.73
C ARG A 98 8.47 -7.80 -17.90
N ILE A 99 9.79 -7.60 -17.94
CA ILE A 99 10.45 -6.51 -17.21
C ILE A 99 10.25 -5.21 -17.97
N CYS A 100 9.69 -4.20 -17.30
CA CYS A 100 9.50 -2.88 -17.86
C CYS A 100 10.43 -1.89 -17.16
N ALA A 101 11.43 -1.40 -17.90
CA ALA A 101 12.39 -0.37 -17.44
C ALA A 101 11.99 1.04 -17.91
N ILE A 102 10.68 1.30 -18.03
CA ILE A 102 10.10 2.60 -18.39
C ILE A 102 9.35 3.12 -17.15
N GLY A 103 9.58 4.38 -16.79
CA GLY A 103 8.98 5.03 -15.62
C GLY A 103 7.46 4.91 -15.57
N GLY A 104 6.92 4.76 -14.36
CA GLY A 104 5.48 4.66 -14.09
C GLY A 104 5.07 3.47 -13.24
N GLY A 105 5.99 2.56 -12.92
CA GLY A 105 5.82 1.53 -11.90
C GLY A 105 6.46 1.98 -10.59
N ILE A 106 5.69 2.02 -9.51
CA ILE A 106 6.14 2.49 -8.20
C ILE A 106 5.82 1.42 -7.15
N PRO A 107 6.82 0.94 -6.38
CA PRO A 107 6.60 0.00 -5.30
C PRO A 107 5.91 0.69 -4.12
N ILE A 108 5.07 -0.05 -3.41
CA ILE A 108 4.43 0.37 -2.17
C ILE A 108 5.15 -0.34 -1.04
N ILE A 109 6.09 0.35 -0.41
CA ILE A 109 6.92 -0.17 0.69
C ILE A 109 6.56 0.61 1.95
N ASP A 110 6.25 -0.10 3.03
CA ASP A 110 5.92 0.53 4.32
C ASP A 110 7.17 1.05 5.06
N GLU A 111 6.95 1.74 6.18
CA GLU A 111 8.04 2.32 6.99
C GLU A 111 8.99 1.27 7.57
N ASP A 112 8.56 0.01 7.66
CA ASP A 112 9.37 -1.12 8.14
C ASP A 112 10.15 -1.81 7.01
N GLY A 113 9.98 -1.36 5.77
CA GLY A 113 10.64 -1.89 4.58
C GLY A 113 9.97 -3.12 3.97
N TYR A 114 8.73 -3.45 4.36
CA TYR A 114 7.97 -4.52 3.73
C TYR A 114 7.35 -4.04 2.42
N ILE A 115 7.53 -4.82 1.36
CA ILE A 115 6.82 -4.62 0.10
C ILE A 115 5.37 -5.06 0.30
N LEU A 116 4.43 -4.12 0.21
CA LEU A 116 3.00 -4.39 0.27
C LEU A 116 2.44 -4.76 -1.10
N GLY A 117 3.00 -4.18 -2.16
CA GLY A 117 2.55 -4.34 -3.54
C GLY A 117 3.15 -3.26 -4.43
N ALA A 118 2.52 -2.99 -5.58
CA ALA A 118 2.93 -1.90 -6.44
C ALA A 118 1.79 -1.35 -7.29
N ILE A 119 1.98 -0.14 -7.78
CA ILE A 119 1.12 0.53 -8.74
C ILE A 119 1.90 0.75 -10.04
N GLY A 120 1.26 0.48 -11.18
CA GLY A 120 1.76 0.74 -12.51
C GLY A 120 0.80 1.60 -13.30
N CYS A 121 1.27 2.74 -13.79
CA CYS A 121 0.51 3.66 -14.63
C CYS A 121 1.12 3.73 -16.03
N ALA A 122 0.25 3.81 -17.03
CA ALA A 122 0.68 3.95 -18.41
C ALA A 122 -0.35 4.69 -19.26
N THR A 123 0.07 5.79 -19.90
CA THR A 123 -0.49 6.42 -21.10
C THR A 123 0.26 7.71 -21.43
N GLY A 124 0.70 8.45 -20.42
CA GLY A 124 1.37 9.74 -20.57
C GLY A 124 2.84 9.62 -21.00
N THR A 125 3.62 10.63 -20.63
CA THR A 125 5.08 10.50 -20.58
C THR A 125 5.49 9.68 -19.35
N SER A 126 6.73 9.21 -19.28
CA SER A 126 7.24 8.46 -18.12
C SER A 126 7.06 9.26 -16.82
N GLU A 127 7.28 10.57 -16.87
CA GLU A 127 7.16 11.47 -15.71
C GLU A 127 5.70 11.61 -15.27
N GLN A 128 4.75 11.72 -16.21
CA GLN A 128 3.32 11.77 -15.90
C GLN A 128 2.81 10.43 -15.34
N ASP A 129 3.28 9.31 -15.92
CA ASP A 129 2.95 7.98 -15.43
C ASP A 129 3.45 7.81 -13.97
N GLU A 130 4.67 8.28 -13.66
CA GLU A 130 5.22 8.25 -12.30
C GLU A 130 4.47 9.17 -11.34
N GLU A 131 4.16 10.39 -11.75
CA GLU A 131 3.41 11.35 -10.94
C GLU A 131 2.07 10.75 -10.47
N VAL A 132 1.34 10.11 -11.40
CA VAL A 132 0.08 9.40 -11.10
C VAL A 132 0.29 8.19 -10.20
N ALA A 133 1.28 7.36 -10.49
CA ALA A 133 1.58 6.19 -9.67
C ALA A 133 1.98 6.58 -8.23
N ILE A 134 2.75 7.64 -8.07
CA ILE A 134 3.16 8.19 -6.77
C ILE A 134 1.93 8.60 -5.95
N LYS A 135 0.94 9.28 -6.54
CA LYS A 135 -0.29 9.65 -5.81
C LYS A 135 -1.08 8.44 -5.34
N GLY A 136 -1.12 7.36 -6.13
CA GLY A 136 -1.72 6.10 -5.70
C GLY A 136 -0.95 5.45 -4.54
N ARG A 137 0.38 5.37 -4.63
CA ARG A 137 1.24 4.84 -3.55
C ARG A 137 1.06 5.63 -2.26
N ASP A 138 1.18 6.96 -2.33
CA ASP A 138 1.20 7.83 -1.15
C ASP A 138 -0.12 7.71 -0.37
N ALA A 139 -1.26 7.67 -1.06
CA ALA A 139 -2.56 7.48 -0.44
C ALA A 139 -2.68 6.14 0.33
N VAL A 140 -2.04 5.08 -0.17
CA VAL A 140 -1.98 3.80 0.57
C VAL A 140 -1.11 3.94 1.81
N LEU A 141 0.08 4.53 1.69
CA LEU A 141 1.00 4.65 2.83
C LEU A 141 0.40 5.52 3.94
N GLU A 142 -0.28 6.61 3.59
CA GLU A 142 -1.04 7.43 4.53
C GLU A 142 -2.15 6.61 5.22
N TYR A 143 -2.89 5.80 4.46
CA TYR A 143 -3.93 4.94 5.03
C TYR A 143 -3.36 3.88 5.97
N VAL A 144 -2.26 3.22 5.59
CA VAL A 144 -1.57 2.21 6.42
C VAL A 144 -1.11 2.82 7.73
N LYS A 145 -0.53 4.03 7.68
CA LYS A 145 -0.12 4.75 8.88
C LYS A 145 -1.31 5.06 9.79
N MET A 146 -2.40 5.58 9.22
CA MET A 146 -3.62 5.87 9.96
C MET A 146 -4.22 4.60 10.59
N ASP A 147 -4.22 3.47 9.88
CA ASP A 147 -4.77 2.21 10.38
C ASP A 147 -3.96 1.67 11.56
N ARG A 148 -2.61 1.75 11.48
CA ARG A 148 -1.71 1.42 12.60
C ARG A 148 -1.97 2.30 13.84
N GLU A 149 -2.14 3.61 13.65
CA GLU A 149 -2.46 4.53 14.74
C GLU A 149 -3.83 4.20 15.38
N ARG A 150 -4.83 3.84 14.57
CA ARG A 150 -6.16 3.41 15.06
C ARG A 150 -6.09 2.10 15.84
N GLU A 151 -5.25 1.17 15.42
CA GLU A 151 -5.04 -0.11 16.11
C GLU A 151 -4.40 0.11 17.49
N VAL A 152 -3.37 0.95 17.58
CA VAL A 152 -2.74 1.30 18.87
C VAL A 152 -3.74 1.90 19.86
N VAL A 153 -4.59 2.81 19.40
CA VAL A 153 -5.64 3.42 20.25
C VAL A 153 -6.69 2.39 20.66
N ARG A 154 -7.09 1.50 19.75
CA ARG A 154 -8.05 0.43 20.04
C ARG A 154 -7.52 -0.50 21.12
N ASP A 155 -6.29 -0.97 20.97
CA ASP A 155 -5.64 -1.87 21.94
C ASP A 155 -5.54 -1.23 23.33
N TYR A 156 -5.23 0.06 23.39
CA TYR A 156 -5.21 0.80 24.64
C TYR A 156 -6.60 0.84 25.30
N ILE A 157 -7.64 1.19 24.53
CA ILE A 157 -9.02 1.25 25.04
C ILE A 157 -9.48 -0.13 25.53
N GLU A 158 -9.24 -1.18 24.75
CA GLU A 158 -9.62 -2.56 25.12
C GLU A 158 -8.91 -3.02 26.40
N ARG A 159 -7.62 -2.65 26.56
CA ARG A 159 -6.87 -2.92 27.78
C ARG A 159 -7.45 -2.19 29.00
N GLU A 160 -7.78 -0.91 28.87
CA GLU A 160 -8.39 -0.12 29.96
C GLU A 160 -9.76 -0.66 30.36
N ILE A 161 -10.61 -0.99 29.38
CA ILE A 161 -11.92 -1.61 29.63
C ILE A 161 -11.76 -2.93 30.37
N ARG A 162 -10.80 -3.77 29.96
CA ARG A 162 -10.53 -5.06 30.61
C ARG A 162 -10.09 -4.88 32.06
N VAL A 163 -9.21 -3.93 32.35
CA VAL A 163 -8.73 -3.64 33.72
C VAL A 163 -9.86 -3.12 34.59
N LYS A 164 -10.66 -2.17 34.10
CA LYS A 164 -11.81 -1.64 34.83
C LYS A 164 -12.85 -2.73 35.10
N ARG A 165 -13.16 -3.58 34.12
CA ARG A 165 -14.10 -4.69 34.28
C ARG A 165 -13.66 -5.68 35.36
N ALA A 166 -12.39 -6.08 35.35
CA ALA A 166 -11.85 -6.97 36.38
C ALA A 166 -11.95 -6.37 37.78
N ARG A 167 -11.64 -5.07 37.94
CA ARG A 167 -11.81 -4.38 39.23
C ARG A 167 -13.26 -4.37 39.69
N LEU A 168 -14.21 -4.09 38.79
CA LEU A 168 -15.64 -4.05 39.15
C LEU A 168 -16.15 -5.45 39.55
N GLU A 169 -15.67 -6.52 38.92
CA GLU A 169 -16.01 -7.90 39.28
C GLU A 169 -15.52 -8.30 40.68
N ASP A 170 -14.37 -7.76 41.11
CA ASP A 170 -13.81 -7.98 42.45
C ASP A 170 -14.34 -7.00 43.52
N THR A 171 -15.14 -5.99 43.13
CA THR A 171 -15.62 -4.96 44.05
C THR A 171 -16.97 -5.36 44.69
N PRO A 172 -17.09 -5.34 46.03
CA PRO A 172 -18.36 -5.61 46.69
C PRO A 172 -19.47 -4.64 46.25
N PRO A 173 -20.74 -5.08 46.21
CA PRO A 173 -21.86 -4.21 45.83
C PRO A 173 -22.02 -2.94 46.67
N SER A 174 -21.57 -2.95 47.94
CA SER A 174 -21.55 -1.77 48.81
C SER A 174 -20.61 -0.68 48.30
N ASP A 175 -19.42 -1.08 47.86
CA ASP A 175 -18.33 -0.19 47.49
C ASP A 175 -18.55 0.35 46.07
N MET A 176 -19.21 -0.45 45.22
CA MET A 176 -19.71 -0.04 43.91
C MET A 176 -20.70 1.14 43.99
N ALA A 177 -21.56 1.16 45.01
CA ALA A 177 -22.53 2.23 45.19
C ALA A 177 -21.86 3.56 45.57
N GLU A 178 -20.82 3.53 46.41
CA GLU A 178 -20.01 4.71 46.72
C GLU A 178 -19.22 5.20 45.51
N MET A 179 -18.62 4.30 44.72
CA MET A 179 -17.89 4.67 43.50
C MET A 179 -18.80 5.37 42.48
N VAL A 180 -20.00 4.83 42.23
CA VAL A 180 -20.96 5.44 41.30
C VAL A 180 -21.44 6.81 41.79
N GLN A 181 -21.64 6.99 43.10
CA GLN A 181 -21.98 8.30 43.66
C GLN A 181 -20.85 9.33 43.51
N ALA A 182 -19.59 8.90 43.64
CA ALA A 182 -18.44 9.78 43.46
C ALA A 182 -18.26 10.21 41.99
N GLU A 183 -18.51 9.33 41.01
CA GLU A 183 -18.37 9.64 39.58
C GLU A 183 -19.50 10.52 39.04
N ILE A 184 -20.74 10.39 39.57
CA ILE A 184 -21.88 11.25 39.21
C ILE A 184 -21.76 12.67 39.81
N ALA A 185 -20.95 12.84 40.86
CA ALA A 185 -20.74 14.12 41.53
C ALA A 185 -19.68 15.02 40.88
N VAL A 186 -19.01 14.56 39.83
CA VAL A 186 -17.99 15.30 39.03
C VAL A 186 -18.60 15.76 37.71
#